data_AF-A0A2H3IQT8-F1
#
_entry.id   AF-A0A2H3IQT8-F1
#
_cell.length_a   1.000
_cell.length_b   1.000
_cell.length_c   1.000
_cell.angle_alpha   90.00
_cell.angle_beta   90.00
_cell.angle_gamma   90.00
#
_symmetry.space_group_name_H-M   'P 1'
#
loop_
_entity.id
_entity.type
_entity.pdbx_description
1 polymer ?
#
loop_
_entity_poly.entity_id
_entity_poly.type
_entity_poly.pdbx_seq_one_letter_code
_entity_poly.pdbx_strand_id
1 'polypeptide(L)'
;MGGIYELLIADKPSFDAALQKCEESKAQVSEYIDTYIKTFHLRWPILHAPTLNIEIGTFSLPLAAAACLIGAWFQNSADWTERFYALRVHEVLLERLLHSLIEPELTCEDKAWPIELFQTSLLTLIFSLYRTDKSALSRAMLLRSTFITLLRELGVLDSEKFAAHLKTHYSGTYTPYVLAMREAFKRLVVLTFQFDTYFALAHGQPPLLHLQEVSVGLTSTFALWNAYGLDVFALRELEEPHDRSKVQISEITGRSDSVISSELLVEDVHLGLCSVLQSIWVVSRISSSNKEYPSHTFHKSLLFQTLDDWKDELDKINKLADPANCTGSATERNAARYLLLAYRGEDDSVTASSERINTLVQDGMILYYYLKLSQYVFDLVRPGRQIRDSPKEFWETFKYRKKALVCALQMLKMVELKASFNPLIRHALAMGVDVMRVSLSGRECNLSGQHAVGNNAQHWSDLSEPLWVDGTPDLMVE
;
A
#
# COMPACT_ATOMS: atom_id res chain seq x y z
N MET A 1 -4.63 -0.83 24.56
CA MET A 1 -5.40 0.06 23.63
C MET A 1 -6.61 0.77 24.26
N GLY A 2 -7.30 0.20 25.26
CA GLY A 2 -8.51 0.81 25.85
C GLY A 2 -8.33 2.25 26.36
N GLY A 3 -7.18 2.58 26.97
CA GLY A 3 -6.87 3.95 27.38
C GLY A 3 -6.83 4.95 26.23
N ILE A 4 -6.27 4.59 25.07
CA ILE A 4 -6.23 5.46 23.87
C ILE A 4 -7.66 5.75 23.38
N TYR A 5 -8.53 4.74 23.40
CA TYR A 5 -9.94 4.89 23.05
C TYR A 5 -10.66 5.87 23.99
N GLU A 6 -10.48 5.75 25.30
CA GLU A 6 -11.07 6.67 26.28
C GLU A 6 -10.59 8.10 26.10
N LEU A 7 -9.30 8.29 25.78
CA LEU A 7 -8.72 9.60 25.52
C LEU A 7 -9.28 10.26 24.28
N LEU A 8 -9.48 9.48 23.21
CA LEU A 8 -10.16 9.98 22.03
C LEU A 8 -11.58 10.40 22.39
N ILE A 9 -12.39 9.57 23.03
CA ILE A 9 -13.77 9.96 23.40
C ILE A 9 -13.81 11.22 24.26
N ALA A 10 -12.89 11.36 25.21
CA ALA A 10 -12.80 12.52 26.10
C ALA A 10 -12.31 13.80 25.41
N ASP A 11 -11.97 13.73 24.12
CA ASP A 11 -11.51 14.84 23.28
C ASP A 11 -10.35 15.64 23.88
N LYS A 12 -9.37 14.94 24.45
CA LYS A 12 -8.23 15.59 25.09
C LYS A 12 -7.26 16.16 24.05
N PRO A 13 -6.68 17.35 24.31
CA PRO A 13 -5.87 18.06 23.34
C PRO A 13 -4.45 17.50 23.13
N SER A 14 -3.93 16.62 24.00
CA SER A 14 -2.55 16.12 23.92
C SER A 14 -2.42 14.67 24.38
N PHE A 15 -1.65 13.87 23.62
CA PHE A 15 -1.34 12.48 23.90
C PHE A 15 -0.40 12.34 25.13
N ASP A 16 0.60 13.21 25.25
CA ASP A 16 1.54 13.21 26.38
C ASP A 16 0.89 13.58 27.72
N ALA A 17 0.03 14.61 27.73
CA ALA A 17 -0.71 14.99 28.93
C ALA A 17 -1.60 13.85 29.46
N ALA A 18 -1.94 12.91 28.58
CA ALA A 18 -2.71 11.73 28.91
C ALA A 18 -1.83 10.54 29.35
N LEU A 19 -0.67 10.34 28.72
CA LEU A 19 0.28 9.26 29.02
C LEU A 19 1.09 9.47 30.30
N GLN A 20 1.26 10.71 30.76
CA GLN A 20 2.02 11.03 31.99
C GLN A 20 1.48 10.38 33.27
N LYS A 21 0.27 9.80 33.26
CA LYS A 21 -0.35 9.22 34.45
C LYS A 21 0.05 7.76 34.75
N CYS A 22 0.72 7.05 33.84
CA CYS A 22 1.05 5.63 34.03
C CYS A 22 2.25 5.17 33.18
N GLU A 23 3.31 4.67 33.82
CA GLU A 23 4.50 4.13 33.13
C GLU A 23 4.18 2.85 32.30
N GLU A 24 3.26 2.01 32.76
CA GLU A 24 2.81 0.82 32.01
C GLU A 24 2.15 1.22 30.68
N SER A 25 1.42 2.34 30.66
CA SER A 25 0.80 2.85 29.43
C SER A 25 1.84 3.33 28.41
N LYS A 26 2.96 3.91 28.86
CA LYS A 26 4.07 4.32 27.97
C LYS A 26 4.78 3.12 27.35
N ALA A 27 5.06 2.09 28.15
CA ALA A 27 5.68 0.86 27.66
C ALA A 27 4.81 0.18 26.60
N GLN A 28 3.49 0.11 26.83
CA GLN A 28 2.56 -0.47 25.87
C GLN A 28 2.48 0.34 24.57
N VAL A 29 2.46 1.67 24.67
CA VAL A 29 2.52 2.56 23.48
C VAL A 29 3.81 2.34 22.69
N SER A 30 4.95 2.25 23.36
CA SER A 30 6.23 1.96 22.72
C SER A 30 6.20 0.64 21.95
N GLU A 31 5.59 -0.40 22.53
CA GLU A 31 5.45 -1.71 21.87
C GLU A 31 4.58 -1.65 20.61
N TYR A 32 3.50 -0.85 20.63
CA TYR A 32 2.70 -0.63 19.41
C TYR A 32 3.52 0.07 18.34
N ILE A 33 4.31 1.08 18.70
CA ILE A 33 5.10 1.84 17.73
C ILE A 33 6.23 1.00 17.15
N ASP A 34 6.91 0.21 17.96
CA ASP A 34 7.89 -0.77 17.49
C ASP A 34 7.25 -1.73 16.47
N THR A 35 6.04 -2.21 16.78
CA THR A 35 5.31 -3.10 15.88
C THR A 35 4.91 -2.38 14.59
N TYR A 36 4.43 -1.14 14.67
CA TYR A 36 4.11 -0.30 13.51
C TYR A 36 5.34 -0.13 12.59
N ILE A 37 6.50 0.25 13.16
CA ILE A 37 7.74 0.48 12.41
C ILE A 37 8.20 -0.83 11.74
N LYS A 38 8.16 -1.95 12.46
CA LYS A 38 8.64 -3.25 11.95
C LYS A 38 7.74 -3.86 10.88
N THR A 39 6.43 -3.72 11.00
CA THR A 39 5.47 -4.49 10.19
C THR A 39 4.79 -3.69 9.08
N PHE A 40 4.56 -2.39 9.30
CA PHE A 40 3.73 -1.54 8.45
C PHE A 40 4.54 -0.48 7.71
N HIS A 41 5.46 0.20 8.42
CA HIS A 41 6.16 1.38 7.93
C HIS A 41 6.98 1.16 6.64
N LEU A 42 7.56 -0.02 6.44
CA LEU A 42 8.29 -0.34 5.20
C LEU A 42 7.44 -0.15 3.94
N ARG A 43 6.15 -0.52 4.01
CA ARG A 43 5.20 -0.45 2.88
C ARG A 43 4.50 0.89 2.79
N TRP A 44 4.34 1.54 3.94
CA TRP A 44 3.60 2.79 4.09
C TRP A 44 4.41 3.77 4.95
N PRO A 45 5.52 4.33 4.43
CA PRO A 45 6.40 5.23 5.18
C PRO A 45 5.81 6.64 5.31
N ILE A 46 4.57 6.73 5.80
CA ILE A 46 3.80 7.97 5.94
C ILE A 46 4.39 8.86 7.03
N LEU A 47 4.83 8.24 8.13
CA LEU A 47 5.43 8.91 9.28
C LEU A 47 6.95 8.83 9.20
N HIS A 48 7.62 9.83 9.75
CA HIS A 48 9.08 9.80 9.86
C HIS A 48 9.45 8.92 11.07
N ALA A 49 9.91 7.69 10.83
CA ALA A 49 10.12 6.70 11.89
C ALA A 49 11.11 7.17 12.99
N PRO A 50 12.21 7.89 12.68
CA PRO A 50 13.08 8.45 13.72
C PRO A 50 12.34 9.39 14.68
N THR A 51 11.49 10.29 14.17
CA THR A 51 10.71 11.22 15.01
C THR A 51 9.60 10.50 15.77
N LEU A 52 8.94 9.53 15.13
CA LEU A 52 7.89 8.73 15.76
C LEU A 52 8.43 7.93 16.96
N ASN A 53 9.62 7.34 16.84
CA ASN A 53 10.21 6.51 17.90
C ASN A 53 10.61 7.35 19.13
N ILE A 54 11.14 8.55 18.90
CA ILE A 54 11.71 9.39 19.98
C ILE A 54 10.65 10.31 20.60
N GLU A 55 9.72 10.82 19.79
CA GLU A 55 8.88 11.97 20.15
C GLU A 55 7.39 11.73 19.92
N ILE A 56 6.87 10.49 20.02
CA ILE A 56 5.43 10.24 19.80
C ILE A 56 4.50 11.14 20.64
N GLY A 57 4.97 11.57 21.80
CA GLY A 57 4.28 12.49 22.68
C GLY A 57 3.96 13.87 22.10
N THR A 58 4.73 14.32 21.11
CA THR A 58 4.58 15.63 20.45
C THR A 58 3.54 15.62 19.33
N PHE A 59 3.16 14.43 18.85
CA PHE A 59 2.15 14.26 17.81
C PHE A 59 0.75 14.52 18.38
N SER A 60 -0.16 14.99 17.53
CA SER A 60 -1.57 15.09 17.88
C SER A 60 -2.14 13.72 18.28
N LEU A 61 -3.08 13.74 19.22
CA LEU A 61 -3.74 12.54 19.73
C LEU A 61 -4.32 11.64 18.61
N PRO A 62 -5.01 12.16 17.57
CA PRO A 62 -5.51 11.33 16.48
C PRO A 62 -4.40 10.62 15.70
N LEU A 63 -3.28 11.30 15.45
CA LEU A 63 -2.16 10.75 14.69
C LEU A 63 -1.43 9.65 15.46
N ALA A 64 -1.12 9.91 16.74
CA ALA A 64 -0.54 8.91 17.63
C ALA A 64 -1.47 7.69 17.77
N ALA A 65 -2.78 7.91 17.94
CA ALA A 65 -3.76 6.83 18.01
C ALA A 65 -3.83 6.02 16.70
N ALA A 66 -3.72 6.65 15.53
CA ALA A 66 -3.66 5.97 14.24
C ALA A 66 -2.41 5.09 14.08
N ALA A 67 -1.25 5.52 14.57
CA ALA A 67 -0.05 4.68 14.59
C ALA A 67 -0.19 3.51 15.58
N CYS A 68 -0.66 3.79 16.80
CA CYS A 68 -0.85 2.79 17.85
C CYS A 68 -1.90 1.73 17.48
N LEU A 69 -3.02 2.10 16.84
CA LEU A 69 -4.04 1.12 16.43
C LEU A 69 -3.49 0.12 15.42
N ILE A 70 -2.66 0.60 14.47
CA ILE A 70 -2.03 -0.26 13.46
C ILE A 70 -1.02 -1.19 14.15
N GLY A 71 -0.21 -0.65 15.06
CA GLY A 71 0.71 -1.43 15.89
C GLY A 71 0.01 -2.53 16.67
N ALA A 72 -1.04 -2.18 17.42
CA ALA A 72 -1.84 -3.11 18.21
C ALA A 72 -2.52 -4.19 17.35
N TRP A 73 -2.97 -3.85 16.15
CA TRP A 73 -3.57 -4.81 15.22
C TRP A 73 -2.57 -5.89 14.76
N PHE A 74 -1.32 -5.49 14.54
CA PHE A 74 -0.26 -6.40 14.07
C PHE A 74 0.53 -7.07 15.19
N GLN A 75 0.28 -6.72 16.45
CA GLN A 75 0.84 -7.47 17.55
C GLN A 75 0.34 -8.92 17.52
N ASN A 76 1.27 -9.86 17.65
CA ASN A 76 0.97 -11.28 17.72
C ASN A 76 0.48 -11.66 19.13
N SER A 77 -0.47 -10.90 19.66
CA SER A 77 -1.12 -11.19 20.94
C SER A 77 -2.39 -12.00 20.69
N ALA A 78 -2.57 -13.09 21.44
CA ALA A 78 -3.83 -13.82 21.49
C ALA A 78 -4.96 -13.03 22.19
N ASP A 79 -4.65 -11.84 22.73
CA ASP A 79 -5.61 -10.99 23.42
C ASP A 79 -6.55 -10.31 22.42
N TRP A 80 -7.80 -10.78 22.42
CA TRP A 80 -8.90 -10.21 21.65
C TRP A 80 -9.24 -8.78 22.07
N THR A 81 -9.00 -8.43 23.33
CA THR A 81 -9.37 -7.13 23.91
C THR A 81 -8.66 -5.98 23.20
N GLU A 82 -7.37 -6.18 22.90
CA GLU A 82 -6.54 -5.21 22.20
C GLU A 82 -7.02 -4.97 20.77
N ARG A 83 -7.36 -6.04 20.04
CA ARG A 83 -7.95 -5.94 18.69
C ARG A 83 -9.32 -5.26 18.72
N PHE A 84 -10.16 -5.59 19.69
CA PHE A 84 -11.46 -4.95 19.88
C PHE A 84 -11.30 -3.43 20.04
N TYR A 85 -10.41 -2.97 20.92
CA TYR A 85 -10.17 -1.55 21.10
C TYR A 85 -9.53 -0.88 19.88
N ALA A 86 -8.65 -1.57 19.13
CA ALA A 86 -8.13 -1.05 17.87
C ALA A 86 -9.26 -0.76 16.86
N LEU A 87 -10.24 -1.66 16.74
CA LEU A 87 -11.42 -1.45 15.90
C LEU A 87 -12.28 -0.26 16.38
N ARG A 88 -12.42 -0.07 17.70
CA ARG A 88 -13.15 1.06 18.28
C ARG A 88 -12.44 2.39 18.08
N VAL A 89 -11.12 2.43 18.26
CA VAL A 89 -10.31 3.61 17.94
C VAL A 89 -10.48 3.97 16.46
N HIS A 90 -10.42 2.99 15.56
CA HIS A 90 -10.62 3.22 14.13
C HIS A 90 -12.01 3.81 13.81
N GLU A 91 -13.07 3.32 14.44
CA GLU A 91 -14.43 3.86 14.27
C GLU A 91 -14.54 5.33 14.70
N VAL A 92 -13.93 5.67 15.84
CA VAL A 92 -13.89 7.05 16.34
C VAL A 92 -13.10 7.97 15.41
N LEU A 93 -11.95 7.49 14.90
CA LEU A 93 -11.15 8.26 13.94
C LEU A 93 -11.91 8.49 12.63
N LEU A 94 -12.54 7.46 12.06
CA LEU A 94 -13.38 7.60 10.86
C LEU A 94 -14.45 8.69 11.04
N GLU A 95 -15.11 8.72 12.20
CA GLU A 95 -16.12 9.74 12.51
C GLU A 95 -15.56 11.14 12.55
N ARG A 96 -14.52 11.33 13.35
CA ARG A 96 -13.91 12.65 13.57
C ARG A 96 -13.35 13.22 12.28
N LEU A 97 -12.64 12.40 11.50
CA LEU A 97 -12.02 12.83 10.27
C LEU A 97 -13.05 13.25 9.21
N LEU A 98 -14.21 12.57 9.13
CA LEU A 98 -15.30 13.00 8.24
C LEU A 98 -15.81 14.40 8.57
N HIS A 99 -15.81 14.78 9.85
CA HIS A 99 -16.17 16.12 10.30
C HIS A 99 -15.02 17.12 10.12
N SER A 100 -13.79 16.76 10.46
CA SER A 100 -12.65 17.68 10.39
C SER A 100 -12.27 18.03 8.95
N LEU A 101 -12.36 17.10 8.00
CA LEU A 101 -11.97 17.37 6.60
C LEU A 101 -12.92 18.30 5.83
N ILE A 102 -14.09 18.62 6.39
CA ILE A 102 -15.04 19.57 5.81
C ILE A 102 -15.01 20.94 6.50
N GLU A 103 -14.08 21.15 7.44
CA GLU A 103 -13.95 22.43 8.13
C GLU A 103 -13.44 23.52 7.15
N PRO A 104 -14.14 24.66 7.04
CA PRO A 104 -13.80 25.70 6.07
C PRO A 104 -12.45 26.38 6.36
N GLU A 105 -11.95 26.24 7.58
CA GLU A 105 -10.65 26.80 7.97
C GLU A 105 -9.47 26.10 7.29
N LEU A 106 -9.67 24.88 6.77
CA LEU A 106 -8.64 24.09 6.11
C LEU A 106 -8.22 24.68 4.76
N THR A 107 -9.11 25.41 4.08
CA THR A 107 -8.87 26.00 2.76
C THR A 107 -8.42 27.45 2.82
N CYS A 108 -8.14 27.97 4.02
CA CYS A 108 -7.62 29.32 4.21
C CYS A 108 -6.18 29.43 3.68
N GLU A 109 -5.96 30.32 2.71
CA GLU A 109 -4.66 30.50 2.03
C GLU A 109 -3.52 30.91 2.98
N ASP A 110 -3.83 31.58 4.10
CA ASP A 110 -2.83 32.06 5.06
C ASP A 110 -2.36 30.98 6.06
N LYS A 111 -3.02 29.81 6.09
CA LYS A 111 -2.69 28.73 7.03
C LYS A 111 -1.84 27.64 6.36
N ALA A 112 -0.89 27.11 7.12
CA ALA A 112 -0.14 25.92 6.71
C ALA A 112 -1.08 24.71 6.58
N TRP A 113 -0.85 23.86 5.60
CA TRP A 113 -1.66 22.65 5.41
C TRP A 113 -1.50 21.71 6.61
N PRO A 114 -2.59 21.13 7.13
CA PRO A 114 -2.56 20.34 8.36
C PRO A 114 -2.00 18.93 8.12
N ILE A 115 -0.68 18.81 7.98
CA ILE A 115 -0.01 17.54 7.65
C ILE A 115 -0.43 16.37 8.55
N GLU A 116 -0.56 16.61 9.86
CA GLU A 116 -0.92 15.54 10.79
C GLU A 116 -2.35 15.03 10.60
N LEU A 117 -3.29 15.92 10.26
CA LEU A 117 -4.67 15.56 9.91
C LEU A 117 -4.68 14.70 8.64
N PHE A 118 -3.85 15.05 7.65
CA PHE A 118 -3.75 14.29 6.42
C PHE A 118 -3.11 12.92 6.63
N GLN A 119 -2.03 12.83 7.40
CA GLN A 119 -1.40 11.57 7.76
C GLN A 119 -2.35 10.68 8.56
N THR A 120 -3.10 11.24 9.51
CA THR A 120 -4.14 10.52 10.28
C THR A 120 -5.22 9.99 9.35
N SER A 121 -5.67 10.80 8.38
CA SER A 121 -6.66 10.42 7.38
C SER A 121 -6.18 9.24 6.55
N LEU A 122 -4.96 9.31 6.02
CA LEU A 122 -4.40 8.26 5.18
C LEU A 122 -4.15 6.96 5.96
N LEU A 123 -3.62 7.02 7.19
CA LEU A 123 -3.42 5.83 8.03
C LEU A 123 -4.76 5.15 8.37
N THR A 124 -5.78 5.93 8.73
CA THR A 124 -7.14 5.43 9.01
C THR A 124 -7.77 4.78 7.78
N LEU A 125 -7.56 5.39 6.61
CA LEU A 125 -8.01 4.85 5.32
C LEU A 125 -7.31 3.54 4.96
N ILE A 126 -5.98 3.47 5.07
CA ILE A 126 -5.23 2.22 4.82
C ILE A 126 -5.66 1.13 5.79
N PHE A 127 -5.87 1.45 7.07
CA PHE A 127 -6.38 0.47 8.04
C PHE A 127 -7.74 -0.10 7.63
N SER A 128 -8.58 0.70 6.97
CA SER A 128 -9.90 0.25 6.50
C SER A 128 -9.81 -0.89 5.47
N LEU A 129 -8.68 -1.06 4.78
CA LEU A 129 -8.47 -2.20 3.86
C LEU A 129 -8.37 -3.56 4.57
N TYR A 130 -8.09 -3.56 5.88
CA TYR A 130 -8.07 -4.78 6.71
C TYR A 130 -9.45 -5.10 7.30
N ARG A 131 -10.44 -4.21 7.13
CA ARG A 131 -11.79 -4.39 7.66
C ARG A 131 -12.70 -5.08 6.65
N THR A 132 -13.61 -5.90 7.17
CA THR A 132 -14.63 -6.60 6.38
C THR A 132 -16.04 -6.07 6.63
N ASP A 133 -16.25 -5.27 7.69
CA ASP A 133 -17.57 -4.78 8.03
C ASP A 133 -18.04 -3.65 7.09
N LYS A 134 -19.27 -3.78 6.60
CA LYS A 134 -19.84 -2.88 5.59
C LYS A 134 -19.99 -1.43 6.07
N SER A 135 -20.19 -1.23 7.38
CA SER A 135 -20.39 0.09 7.97
C SER A 135 -19.10 0.91 7.90
N ALA A 136 -18.00 0.38 8.43
CA ALA A 136 -16.70 1.04 8.38
C ALA A 136 -16.23 1.22 6.93
N LEU A 137 -16.46 0.25 6.05
CA LEU A 137 -16.13 0.38 4.62
C LEU A 137 -16.91 1.51 3.95
N SER A 138 -18.21 1.67 4.23
CA SER A 138 -19.02 2.76 3.68
C SER A 138 -18.53 4.12 4.17
N ARG A 139 -18.15 4.24 5.45
CA ARG A 139 -17.55 5.46 6.01
C ARG A 139 -16.17 5.75 5.42
N ALA A 140 -15.34 4.73 5.23
CA ALA A 140 -14.04 4.84 4.59
C ALA A 140 -14.16 5.31 3.13
N MET A 141 -15.17 4.85 2.38
CA MET A 141 -15.45 5.34 1.03
C MET A 141 -15.78 6.84 1.02
N LEU A 142 -16.61 7.31 1.96
CA LEU A 142 -16.94 8.72 2.10
C LEU A 142 -15.70 9.53 2.49
N LEU A 143 -14.91 9.04 3.44
CA LEU A 143 -13.69 9.69 3.90
C LEU A 143 -12.67 9.80 2.77
N ARG A 144 -12.46 8.71 2.00
CA ARG A 144 -11.59 8.68 0.82
C ARG A 144 -11.99 9.76 -0.18
N SER A 145 -13.28 9.83 -0.51
CA SER A 145 -13.80 10.80 -1.48
C SER A 145 -13.61 12.25 -0.99
N THR A 146 -13.90 12.50 0.29
CA THR A 146 -13.74 13.81 0.92
C THR A 146 -12.28 14.24 0.97
N PHE A 147 -11.39 13.33 1.39
CA PHE A 147 -9.97 13.58 1.52
C PHE A 147 -9.32 13.92 0.17
N ILE A 148 -9.59 13.12 -0.87
CA ILE A 148 -9.06 13.40 -2.22
C ILE A 148 -9.61 14.73 -2.77
N THR A 149 -10.88 15.04 -2.50
CA THR A 149 -11.47 16.33 -2.90
C THR A 149 -10.76 17.51 -2.23
N LEU A 150 -10.49 17.40 -0.93
CA LEU A 150 -9.75 18.43 -0.19
C LEU A 150 -8.32 18.62 -0.74
N LEU A 151 -7.59 17.52 -1.02
CA LEU A 151 -6.25 17.61 -1.59
C LEU A 151 -6.24 18.32 -2.96
N ARG A 152 -7.28 18.12 -3.78
CA ARG A 152 -7.48 18.82 -5.05
C ARG A 152 -7.77 20.30 -4.84
N GLU A 153 -8.67 20.63 -3.92
CA GLU A 153 -9.06 22.01 -3.61
C GLU A 153 -7.87 22.84 -3.13
N LEU A 154 -7.06 22.28 -2.24
CA LEU A 154 -5.83 22.91 -1.75
C LEU A 154 -4.73 22.99 -2.82
N GLY A 155 -4.83 22.20 -3.89
CA GLY A 155 -3.80 22.09 -4.92
C GLY A 155 -2.54 21.37 -4.45
N VAL A 156 -2.65 20.47 -3.47
CA VAL A 156 -1.52 19.69 -2.92
C VAL A 156 -0.89 18.78 -3.97
N LEU A 157 -1.67 18.38 -4.98
CA LEU A 157 -1.24 17.52 -6.08
C LEU A 157 -0.49 18.27 -7.20
N ASP A 158 -0.57 19.60 -7.19
CA ASP A 158 0.04 20.49 -8.18
C ASP A 158 1.46 20.92 -7.75
N SER A 159 2.45 20.71 -8.60
CA SER A 159 3.86 20.94 -8.28
C SER A 159 4.19 22.40 -7.95
N GLU A 160 3.55 23.35 -8.63
CA GLU A 160 3.80 24.78 -8.43
C GLU A 160 3.20 25.26 -7.11
N LYS A 161 1.93 24.92 -6.85
CA LYS A 161 1.26 25.23 -5.58
C LYS A 161 1.94 24.54 -4.40
N PHE A 162 2.33 23.28 -4.56
CA PHE A 162 3.08 22.52 -3.57
C PHE A 162 4.41 23.21 -3.21
N ALA A 163 5.20 23.59 -4.21
CA ALA A 163 6.48 24.27 -3.99
C ALA A 163 6.29 25.64 -3.34
N ALA A 164 5.28 26.41 -3.76
CA ALA A 164 4.94 27.70 -3.18
C ALA A 164 4.53 27.59 -1.71
N HIS A 165 3.70 26.59 -1.38
CA HIS A 165 3.26 26.33 -0.01
C HIS A 165 4.44 26.00 0.91
N LEU A 166 5.30 25.06 0.50
CA LEU A 166 6.48 24.69 1.28
C LEU A 166 7.43 25.87 1.49
N LYS A 167 7.64 26.68 0.45
CA LYS A 167 8.45 27.90 0.55
C LYS A 167 7.85 28.95 1.49
N THR A 168 6.53 28.99 1.62
CA THR A 168 5.85 30.00 2.44
C THR A 168 5.83 29.60 3.92
N HIS A 169 5.44 28.35 4.22
CA HIS A 169 5.20 27.91 5.60
C HIS A 169 6.35 27.10 6.21
N TYR A 170 7.19 26.49 5.38
CA TYR A 170 8.25 25.56 5.82
C TYR A 170 9.62 25.97 5.26
N SER A 171 9.87 27.28 5.18
CA SER A 171 11.18 27.83 4.82
C SER A 171 12.18 27.79 5.98
N GLY A 172 13.47 27.84 5.67
CA GLY A 172 14.51 27.93 6.67
C GLY A 172 15.88 27.50 6.13
N THR A 173 16.90 27.66 6.96
CA THR A 173 18.27 27.21 6.66
C THR A 173 18.60 25.85 7.27
N TYR A 174 17.74 25.34 8.15
CA TYR A 174 17.93 24.03 8.76
C TYR A 174 17.43 22.92 7.84
N THR A 175 18.34 22.44 6.98
CA THR A 175 18.06 21.46 5.91
C THR A 175 17.29 20.21 6.37
N PRO A 176 17.65 19.53 7.49
CA PRO A 176 16.94 18.32 7.90
C PRO A 176 15.43 18.55 8.09
N TYR A 177 15.04 19.65 8.72
CA TYR A 177 13.63 19.99 8.93
C TYR A 177 12.91 20.29 7.62
N VAL A 178 13.50 21.12 6.76
CA VAL A 178 12.88 21.50 5.48
C VAL A 178 12.68 20.27 4.58
N LEU A 179 13.69 19.38 4.53
CA LEU A 179 13.58 18.12 3.79
C LEU A 179 12.54 17.18 4.41
N ALA A 180 12.52 17.04 5.73
CA ALA A 180 11.54 16.19 6.41
C ALA A 180 10.10 16.64 6.12
N MET A 181 9.82 17.95 6.20
CA MET A 181 8.49 18.49 5.90
C MET A 181 8.11 18.27 4.44
N ARG A 182 9.03 18.56 3.51
CA ARG A 182 8.80 18.32 2.07
C ARG A 182 8.49 16.85 1.78
N GLU A 183 9.28 15.94 2.32
CA GLU A 183 9.11 14.50 2.08
C GLU A 183 7.87 13.95 2.78
N ALA A 184 7.46 14.49 3.94
CA ALA A 184 6.19 14.13 4.58
C ALA A 184 5.00 14.39 3.65
N PHE A 185 4.93 15.58 3.06
CA PHE A 185 3.86 15.92 2.11
C PHE A 185 3.95 15.13 0.79
N LYS A 186 5.14 14.95 0.23
CA LYS A 186 5.29 14.14 -0.99
C LYS A 186 4.85 12.70 -0.77
N ARG A 187 5.34 12.05 0.30
CA ARG A 187 4.98 10.68 0.65
C ARG A 187 3.49 10.54 0.89
N LEU A 188 2.86 11.52 1.56
CA LEU A 188 1.41 11.57 1.73
C LEU A 188 0.69 11.53 0.36
N VAL A 189 1.07 12.38 -0.59
CA VAL A 189 0.45 12.43 -1.92
C VAL A 189 0.64 11.11 -2.67
N VAL A 190 1.87 10.61 -2.73
CA VAL A 190 2.22 9.36 -3.42
C VAL A 190 1.44 8.17 -2.84
N LEU A 191 1.43 8.05 -1.53
CA LEU A 191 0.78 6.95 -0.84
C LEU A 191 -0.74 7.08 -0.85
N THR A 192 -1.30 8.29 -1.00
CA THR A 192 -2.73 8.48 -1.27
C THR A 192 -3.12 7.90 -2.63
N PHE A 193 -2.31 8.13 -3.67
CA PHE A 193 -2.54 7.51 -4.98
C PHE A 193 -2.42 5.98 -4.95
N GLN A 194 -1.39 5.45 -4.28
CA GLN A 194 -1.24 4.01 -4.09
C GLN A 194 -2.43 3.42 -3.33
N PHE A 195 -2.85 4.05 -2.23
CA PHE A 195 -4.02 3.64 -1.46
C PHE A 195 -5.29 3.66 -2.31
N ASP A 196 -5.52 4.74 -3.07
CA ASP A 196 -6.71 4.89 -3.91
C ASP A 196 -6.83 3.74 -4.92
N THR A 197 -5.70 3.35 -5.51
CA THR A 197 -5.59 2.20 -6.42
C THR A 197 -5.88 0.89 -5.68
N TYR A 198 -5.29 0.69 -4.50
CA TYR A 198 -5.47 -0.53 -3.71
C TYR A 198 -6.94 -0.69 -3.28
N PHE A 199 -7.56 0.40 -2.84
CA PHE A 199 -8.96 0.43 -2.46
C PHE A 199 -9.87 0.14 -3.65
N ALA A 200 -9.62 0.77 -4.80
CA ALA A 200 -10.33 0.52 -6.05
C ALA A 200 -10.26 -0.97 -6.45
N LEU A 201 -9.07 -1.56 -6.37
CA LEU A 201 -8.85 -2.96 -6.73
C LEU A 201 -9.51 -3.92 -5.73
N ALA A 202 -9.37 -3.69 -4.42
CA ALA A 202 -9.95 -4.52 -3.37
C ALA A 202 -11.49 -4.52 -3.39
N HIS A 203 -12.10 -3.37 -3.69
CA HIS A 203 -13.56 -3.20 -3.62
C HIS A 203 -14.24 -3.20 -4.99
N GLY A 204 -13.51 -3.46 -6.07
CA GLY A 204 -14.06 -3.50 -7.43
C GLY A 204 -14.71 -2.18 -7.85
N GLN A 205 -14.04 -1.06 -7.55
CA GLN A 205 -14.47 0.30 -7.86
C GLN A 205 -13.43 0.99 -8.75
N PRO A 206 -13.80 2.05 -9.49
CA PRO A 206 -12.79 2.86 -10.17
C PRO A 206 -11.87 3.57 -9.14
N PRO A 207 -10.59 3.77 -9.48
CA PRO A 207 -9.77 4.75 -8.76
C PRO A 207 -10.40 6.14 -8.90
N LEU A 208 -10.33 6.94 -7.84
CA LEU A 208 -10.78 8.33 -7.82
C LEU A 208 -9.68 9.28 -8.24
N LEU A 209 -8.41 8.92 -8.01
CA LEU A 209 -7.25 9.75 -8.31
C LEU A 209 -6.50 9.20 -9.53
N HIS A 210 -6.29 10.06 -10.53
CA HIS A 210 -5.48 9.71 -11.70
C HIS A 210 -4.01 10.07 -11.47
N LEU A 211 -3.10 9.23 -11.99
CA LEU A 211 -1.67 9.49 -11.89
C LEU A 211 -1.29 10.84 -12.51
N GLN A 212 -1.97 11.23 -13.59
CA GLN A 212 -1.72 12.51 -14.29
C GLN A 212 -2.09 13.74 -13.44
N GLU A 213 -2.89 13.58 -12.39
CA GLU A 213 -3.17 14.66 -11.44
C GLU A 213 -2.02 14.88 -10.46
N VAL A 214 -1.14 13.89 -10.30
CA VAL A 214 -0.04 13.90 -9.32
C VAL A 214 1.24 14.40 -9.99
N SER A 215 1.45 15.71 -9.95
CA SER A 215 2.61 16.35 -10.59
C SER A 215 3.80 16.56 -9.64
N VAL A 216 3.72 16.11 -8.39
CA VAL A 216 4.84 16.21 -7.45
C VAL A 216 5.99 15.25 -7.85
N GLY A 217 7.21 15.62 -7.49
CA GLY A 217 8.40 14.82 -7.79
C GLY A 217 8.46 13.52 -6.99
N LEU A 218 9.28 12.55 -7.44
CA LEU A 218 9.52 11.30 -6.71
C LEU A 218 10.01 11.58 -5.27
N THR A 219 9.70 10.63 -4.39
CA THR A 219 10.13 10.66 -2.99
C THR A 219 11.61 10.36 -2.88
N SER A 220 12.20 10.83 -1.78
CA SER A 220 13.53 10.41 -1.37
C SER A 220 13.63 8.90 -1.18
N THR A 221 14.86 8.39 -1.14
CA THR A 221 15.13 7.00 -0.76
C THR A 221 14.58 6.67 0.63
N PHE A 222 14.26 5.39 0.87
CA PHE A 222 13.88 4.91 2.20
C PHE A 222 14.98 5.22 3.24
N ALA A 223 16.25 5.16 2.83
CA ALA A 223 17.39 5.46 3.68
C ALA A 223 17.44 6.92 4.15
N LEU A 224 17.23 7.89 3.27
CA LEU A 224 17.23 9.30 3.70
C LEU A 224 16.04 9.61 4.61
N TRP A 225 14.87 9.04 4.32
CA TRP A 225 13.67 9.21 5.17
C TRP A 225 13.76 8.51 6.52
N ASN A 226 14.62 7.50 6.66
CA ASN A 226 14.81 6.76 7.91
C ASN A 226 16.22 6.96 8.45
N ALA A 227 16.76 8.18 8.34
CA ALA A 227 18.04 8.55 8.91
C ALA A 227 17.91 8.79 10.42
N TYR A 228 18.24 7.77 11.22
CA TYR A 228 18.24 7.85 12.68
C TYR A 228 19.48 8.62 13.18
N GLY A 229 19.41 9.94 13.16
CA GLY A 229 20.47 10.84 13.62
C GLY A 229 20.89 11.87 12.57
N LEU A 230 21.37 13.03 13.01
CA LEU A 230 21.76 14.12 12.11
C LEU A 230 23.05 13.83 11.35
N ASP A 231 23.97 13.10 11.99
CA ASP A 231 25.20 12.60 11.38
C ASP A 231 24.89 11.56 10.29
N VAL A 232 23.97 10.64 10.57
CA VAL A 232 23.48 9.65 9.59
C VAL A 232 22.77 10.34 8.43
N PHE A 233 21.91 11.33 8.72
CA PHE A 233 21.23 12.13 7.70
C PHE A 233 22.23 12.84 6.77
N ALA A 234 23.23 13.53 7.34
CA ALA A 234 24.21 14.26 6.55
C ALA A 234 25.00 13.35 5.59
N LEU A 235 25.32 12.13 6.03
CA LEU A 235 25.98 11.14 5.17
C LEU A 235 25.04 10.65 4.06
N ARG A 236 23.79 10.33 4.38
CA ARG A 236 22.82 9.80 3.41
C ARG A 236 22.35 10.85 2.41
N GLU A 237 22.30 12.12 2.79
CA GLU A 237 21.98 13.23 1.88
C GLU A 237 23.01 13.34 0.74
N LEU A 238 24.29 13.08 1.03
CA LEU A 238 25.36 13.06 0.02
C LEU A 238 25.24 11.89 -0.96
N GLU A 239 24.53 10.83 -0.56
CA GLU A 239 24.31 9.63 -1.37
C GLU A 239 22.95 9.65 -2.11
N GLU A 240 22.09 10.62 -1.81
CA GLU A 240 20.76 10.76 -2.41
C GLU A 240 20.87 11.23 -3.87
N PRO A 241 20.14 10.62 -4.82
CA PRO A 241 20.21 11.07 -6.21
C PRO A 241 19.48 12.40 -6.39
N HIS A 242 20.22 13.43 -6.78
CA HIS A 242 19.71 14.80 -6.88
C HIS A 242 18.57 14.97 -7.89
N ASP A 243 18.47 14.09 -8.89
CA ASP A 243 17.51 14.22 -9.98
C ASP A 243 16.17 13.53 -9.69
N ARG A 244 16.05 12.67 -8.66
CA ARG A 244 14.77 12.00 -8.32
C ARG A 244 13.64 12.99 -8.11
N SER A 245 13.91 14.06 -7.36
CA SER A 245 12.93 15.11 -7.07
C SER A 245 12.44 15.89 -8.30
N LYS A 246 13.17 15.82 -9.42
CA LYS A 246 12.82 16.48 -10.69
C LYS A 246 11.94 15.60 -11.58
N VAL A 247 11.93 14.29 -11.35
CA VAL A 247 11.06 13.36 -12.08
C VAL A 247 9.66 13.46 -11.47
N GLN A 248 8.69 13.94 -12.24
CA GLN A 248 7.30 13.97 -11.80
C GLN A 248 6.71 12.56 -11.80
N ILE A 249 5.90 12.25 -10.79
CA ILE A 249 5.21 10.97 -10.67
C ILE A 249 4.28 10.70 -11.86
N SER A 250 3.61 11.74 -12.36
CA SER A 250 2.78 11.71 -13.56
C SER A 250 3.49 11.19 -14.81
N GLU A 251 4.82 11.27 -14.86
CA GLU A 251 5.64 10.89 -16.03
C GLU A 251 6.18 9.46 -15.96
N ILE A 252 5.94 8.74 -14.86
CA ILE A 252 6.55 7.42 -14.61
C ILE A 252 6.15 6.37 -15.68
N THR A 253 4.95 6.50 -16.25
CA THR A 253 4.42 5.57 -17.25
C THR A 253 5.05 5.71 -18.63
N GLY A 254 5.71 6.84 -18.91
CA GLY A 254 6.26 7.14 -20.24
C GLY A 254 7.75 6.86 -20.39
N ARG A 255 8.44 6.38 -19.35
CA ARG A 255 9.91 6.41 -19.24
C ARG A 255 10.58 5.04 -19.11
N SER A 256 10.10 3.99 -19.79
CA SER A 256 10.72 2.65 -19.69
C SER A 256 12.15 2.58 -20.29
N ASP A 257 12.52 3.45 -21.23
CA ASP A 257 13.63 3.10 -22.15
C ASP A 257 14.89 4.01 -22.14
N SER A 258 14.99 5.15 -21.43
CA SER A 258 16.22 5.97 -21.65
C SER A 258 16.85 6.82 -20.54
N VAL A 259 16.30 6.97 -19.32
CA VAL A 259 16.97 7.84 -18.31
C VAL A 259 16.92 7.33 -16.85
N ILE A 260 15.96 6.48 -16.45
CA ILE A 260 15.74 6.16 -15.02
C ILE A 260 16.17 4.72 -14.63
N SER A 261 16.48 3.84 -15.59
CA SER A 261 16.58 2.40 -15.28
C SER A 261 17.65 2.00 -14.25
N SER A 262 18.68 2.83 -14.01
CA SER A 262 19.70 2.55 -13.00
C SER A 262 19.37 3.06 -11.59
N GLU A 263 18.33 3.88 -11.44
CA GLU A 263 17.97 4.54 -10.16
C GLU A 263 16.52 4.31 -9.72
N LEU A 264 15.75 3.52 -10.47
CA LEU A 264 14.41 3.10 -10.08
C LEU A 264 14.46 2.29 -8.78
N LEU A 265 13.59 2.68 -7.85
CA LEU A 265 13.32 1.95 -6.62
C LEU A 265 12.08 1.07 -6.80
N VAL A 266 11.86 0.13 -5.88
CA VAL A 266 10.70 -0.77 -5.93
C VAL A 266 9.39 0.00 -5.86
N GLU A 267 9.31 1.04 -5.03
CA GLU A 267 8.13 1.90 -4.92
C GLU A 267 7.82 2.65 -6.23
N ASP A 268 8.83 2.99 -7.02
CA ASP A 268 8.63 3.62 -8.33
C ASP A 268 7.93 2.63 -9.28
N VAL A 269 8.35 1.37 -9.27
CA VAL A 269 7.70 0.29 -10.03
C VAL A 269 6.28 0.01 -9.52
N HIS A 270 6.04 0.08 -8.20
CA HIS A 270 4.69 -0.03 -7.63
C HIS A 270 3.75 1.06 -8.15
N LEU A 271 4.21 2.30 -8.23
CA LEU A 271 3.43 3.41 -8.80
C LEU A 271 3.13 3.17 -10.28
N GLY A 272 4.14 2.69 -11.02
CA GLY A 272 3.99 2.25 -12.40
C GLY A 272 2.89 1.20 -12.57
N LEU A 273 2.89 0.15 -11.75
CA LEU A 273 1.84 -0.87 -11.72
C LEU A 273 0.48 -0.28 -11.35
N CYS A 274 0.41 0.60 -10.33
CA CYS A 274 -0.83 1.22 -9.88
C CYS A 274 -1.50 2.04 -10.99
N SER A 275 -0.70 2.75 -11.79
CA SER A 275 -1.19 3.57 -12.91
C SER A 275 -1.98 2.77 -13.97
N VAL A 276 -1.71 1.48 -14.11
CA VAL A 276 -2.34 0.62 -15.12
C VAL A 276 -3.81 0.33 -14.78
N LEU A 277 -4.20 0.41 -13.49
CA LEU A 277 -5.53 0.02 -13.03
C LEU A 277 -6.65 0.81 -13.72
N GLN A 278 -6.47 2.11 -13.92
CA GLN A 278 -7.48 2.94 -14.59
C GLN A 278 -7.72 2.45 -16.02
N SER A 279 -6.65 2.17 -16.76
CA SER A 279 -6.75 1.69 -18.14
C SER A 279 -7.40 0.31 -18.20
N ILE A 280 -7.12 -0.57 -17.23
CA ILE A 280 -7.82 -1.85 -17.08
C ILE A 280 -9.31 -1.60 -16.87
N TRP A 281 -9.70 -0.68 -15.98
CA TRP A 281 -11.10 -0.37 -15.71
C TRP A 281 -11.84 0.14 -16.96
N VAL A 282 -11.22 1.03 -17.72
CA VAL A 282 -11.79 1.59 -18.97
C VAL A 282 -11.96 0.49 -20.01
N VAL A 283 -10.91 -0.30 -20.29
CA VAL A 283 -10.96 -1.37 -21.30
C VAL A 283 -11.99 -2.43 -20.94
N SER A 284 -12.05 -2.84 -19.68
CA SER A 284 -12.98 -3.88 -19.24
C SER A 284 -14.45 -3.46 -19.40
N ARG A 285 -14.79 -2.18 -19.17
CA ARG A 285 -16.17 -1.69 -19.40
C ARG A 285 -16.58 -1.72 -20.86
N ILE A 286 -15.65 -1.50 -21.77
CA ILE A 286 -15.97 -1.48 -23.20
C ILE A 286 -16.17 -2.92 -23.71
N SER A 287 -15.39 -3.88 -23.19
CA SER A 287 -15.53 -5.31 -23.50
C SER A 287 -16.86 -5.93 -23.05
N SER A 288 -17.50 -5.40 -21.98
CA SER A 288 -18.83 -5.87 -21.57
C SER A 288 -19.96 -5.46 -22.54
N SER A 289 -19.69 -4.57 -23.51
CA SER A 289 -20.58 -4.35 -24.64
C SER A 289 -20.21 -5.35 -25.74
N ASN A 290 -21.13 -6.22 -26.15
CA ASN A 290 -20.94 -7.42 -27.02
C ASN A 290 -20.34 -7.19 -28.44
N LYS A 291 -19.56 -6.13 -28.67
CA LYS A 291 -18.88 -5.83 -29.93
C LYS A 291 -17.37 -5.72 -29.66
N GLU A 292 -16.65 -6.83 -29.85
CA GLU A 292 -15.18 -6.80 -29.86
C GLU A 292 -14.68 -6.10 -31.14
N TYR A 293 -14.33 -4.82 -31.01
CA TYR A 293 -13.61 -4.08 -32.05
C TYR A 293 -12.10 -4.36 -31.99
N PRO A 294 -11.39 -4.36 -33.15
CA PRO A 294 -9.93 -4.59 -33.22
C PRO A 294 -9.10 -3.65 -32.32
N SER A 295 -9.59 -2.42 -32.09
CA SER A 295 -8.98 -1.45 -31.19
C SER A 295 -8.94 -1.95 -29.74
N HIS A 296 -9.95 -2.67 -29.26
CA HIS A 296 -9.97 -3.21 -27.89
C HIS A 296 -8.92 -4.30 -27.68
N THR A 297 -8.74 -5.18 -28.66
CA THR A 297 -7.70 -6.22 -28.61
C THR A 297 -6.31 -5.59 -28.59
N PHE A 298 -6.09 -4.53 -29.38
CA PHE A 298 -4.83 -3.79 -29.38
C PHE A 298 -4.57 -3.12 -28.02
N HIS A 299 -5.54 -2.39 -27.47
CA HIS A 299 -5.40 -1.76 -26.14
C HIS A 299 -5.14 -2.79 -25.04
N LYS A 300 -5.85 -3.93 -25.05
CA LYS A 300 -5.62 -5.01 -24.09
C LYS A 300 -4.21 -5.61 -24.21
N SER A 301 -3.72 -5.78 -25.44
CA SER A 301 -2.34 -6.25 -25.68
C SER A 301 -1.31 -5.26 -25.14
N LEU A 302 -1.52 -3.96 -25.35
CA LEU A 302 -0.63 -2.92 -24.82
C LEU A 302 -0.60 -2.94 -23.28
N LEU A 303 -1.75 -3.10 -22.63
CA LEU A 303 -1.81 -3.22 -21.17
C LEU A 303 -1.07 -4.44 -20.63
N PHE A 304 -1.17 -5.59 -21.30
CA PHE A 304 -0.37 -6.75 -20.92
C PHE A 304 1.13 -6.50 -21.09
N GLN A 305 1.53 -5.85 -22.18
CA GLN A 305 2.92 -5.49 -22.41
C GLN A 305 3.43 -4.57 -21.29
N THR A 306 2.71 -3.48 -20.99
CA THR A 306 3.09 -2.55 -19.92
C THR A 306 3.20 -3.23 -18.55
N LEU A 307 2.29 -4.16 -18.22
CA LEU A 307 2.43 -4.94 -16.98
C LEU A 307 3.68 -5.84 -17.01
N ASP A 308 3.96 -6.48 -18.14
CA ASP A 308 5.11 -7.36 -18.30
C ASP A 308 6.43 -6.56 -18.24
N ASP A 309 6.47 -5.34 -18.79
CA ASP A 309 7.61 -4.43 -18.69
C ASP A 309 7.90 -4.06 -17.22
N TRP A 310 6.86 -3.72 -16.44
CA TRP A 310 7.02 -3.45 -15.00
C TRP A 310 7.44 -4.68 -14.20
N LYS A 311 6.95 -5.87 -14.55
CA LYS A 311 7.41 -7.12 -13.94
C LYS A 311 8.90 -7.35 -14.24
N ASP A 312 9.34 -7.07 -15.46
CA ASP A 312 10.74 -7.25 -15.83
C ASP A 312 11.64 -6.26 -15.06
N GLU A 313 11.17 -5.05 -14.75
CA GLU A 313 11.86 -4.15 -13.81
C GLU A 313 11.94 -4.72 -12.38
N LEU A 314 10.86 -5.32 -11.84
CA LEU A 314 10.91 -6.02 -10.56
C LEU A 314 11.93 -7.16 -10.57
N ASP A 315 11.96 -7.97 -11.64
CA ASP A 315 12.91 -9.06 -11.80
C ASP A 315 14.36 -8.55 -11.91
N LYS A 316 14.60 -7.39 -12.53
CA LYS A 316 15.91 -6.73 -12.57
C LYS A 316 16.34 -6.28 -11.18
N ILE A 317 15.47 -5.58 -10.44
CA ILE A 317 15.74 -5.12 -9.08
C ILE A 317 16.04 -6.32 -8.16
N ASN A 318 15.25 -7.40 -8.25
CA ASN A 318 15.45 -8.61 -7.47
C ASN A 318 16.83 -9.26 -7.71
N LYS A 319 17.30 -9.28 -8.96
CA LYS A 319 18.63 -9.80 -9.32
C LYS A 319 19.75 -8.92 -8.77
N LEU A 320 19.58 -7.59 -8.80
CA LEU A 320 20.55 -6.62 -8.27
C LEU A 320 20.63 -6.65 -6.74
N ALA A 321 19.53 -6.96 -6.06
CA ALA A 321 19.46 -7.04 -4.60
C ALA A 321 20.13 -8.28 -4.00
N ASP A 322 20.44 -9.28 -4.83
CA ASP A 322 21.13 -10.50 -4.42
C ASP A 322 22.63 -10.23 -4.21
N PRO A 323 23.16 -10.36 -2.98
CA PRO A 323 24.56 -10.11 -2.68
C PRO A 323 25.52 -11.00 -3.46
N ALA A 324 25.07 -12.20 -3.89
CA ALA A 324 25.87 -13.14 -4.66
C ALA A 324 26.10 -12.68 -6.11
N ASN A 325 25.26 -11.79 -6.64
CA ASN A 325 25.33 -11.31 -8.02
C ASN A 325 26.27 -10.10 -8.21
N CYS A 326 27.05 -9.73 -7.18
CA CYS A 326 28.03 -8.64 -7.23
C CYS A 326 29.24 -8.86 -8.17
N THR A 327 29.25 -9.91 -9.01
CA THR A 327 30.32 -10.19 -9.98
C THR A 327 30.10 -9.57 -11.36
N GLY A 328 29.04 -8.79 -11.55
CA GLY A 328 28.69 -8.14 -12.81
C GLY A 328 29.62 -7.01 -13.25
N SER A 329 29.24 -6.35 -14.34
CA SER A 329 29.90 -5.16 -14.88
C SER A 329 30.02 -4.05 -13.80
N ALA A 330 30.90 -3.07 -14.03
CA ALA A 330 31.04 -1.93 -13.11
C ALA A 330 29.72 -1.17 -12.92
N THR A 331 28.92 -1.05 -13.98
CA THR A 331 27.60 -0.41 -13.93
C THR A 331 26.61 -1.19 -13.08
N GLU A 332 26.52 -2.52 -13.23
CA GLU A 332 25.63 -3.36 -12.43
C GLU A 332 26.02 -3.35 -10.95
N ARG A 333 27.32 -3.35 -10.64
CA ARG A 333 27.80 -3.23 -9.25
C ARG A 333 27.43 -1.89 -8.62
N ASN A 334 27.50 -0.80 -9.38
CA ASN A 334 27.10 0.51 -8.89
C ASN A 334 25.59 0.59 -8.67
N ALA A 335 24.78 0.03 -9.57
CA ALA A 335 23.33 -0.03 -9.42
C ALA A 335 22.90 -0.88 -8.21
N ALA A 336 23.51 -2.06 -8.03
CA ALA A 336 23.27 -2.93 -6.87
C ALA A 336 23.67 -2.22 -5.56
N ARG A 337 24.83 -1.54 -5.54
CA ARG A 337 25.27 -0.76 -4.38
C ARG A 337 24.29 0.36 -4.06
N TYR A 338 23.88 1.14 -5.06
CA TYR A 338 22.90 2.21 -4.88
C TYR A 338 21.60 1.67 -4.27
N LEU A 339 21.06 0.60 -4.86
CA LEU A 339 19.83 -0.04 -4.39
C LEU A 339 19.95 -0.46 -2.92
N LEU A 340 21.03 -1.13 -2.53
CA LEU A 340 21.25 -1.55 -1.14
C LEU A 340 21.39 -0.36 -0.18
N LEU A 341 22.04 0.72 -0.61
CA LEU A 341 22.18 1.94 0.19
C LEU A 341 20.86 2.68 0.36
N ALA A 342 20.00 2.68 -0.67
CA ALA A 342 18.70 3.34 -0.70
C ALA A 342 17.66 2.72 0.26
N TYR A 343 17.84 1.47 0.67
CA TYR A 343 16.94 0.76 1.60
C TYR A 343 17.52 0.54 3.00
N ARG A 344 18.58 1.28 3.37
CA ARG A 344 19.06 1.31 4.76
C ARG A 344 18.03 1.91 5.70
N GLY A 345 18.06 1.52 6.98
CA GLY A 345 17.06 1.91 7.97
C GLY A 345 17.75 2.29 9.27
N GLU A 346 17.21 1.80 10.39
CA GLU A 346 17.95 1.78 11.66
C GLU A 346 19.09 0.75 11.62
N ASP A 347 18.79 -0.45 11.10
CA ASP A 347 19.82 -1.43 10.73
C ASP A 347 20.32 -1.15 9.29
N ASP A 348 21.61 -0.85 9.21
CA ASP A 348 22.38 -0.53 8.00
C ASP A 348 23.09 -1.73 7.39
N SER A 349 22.85 -2.93 7.92
CA SER A 349 23.36 -4.17 7.34
C SER A 349 22.82 -4.38 5.91
N VAL A 350 23.70 -4.88 5.03
CA VAL A 350 23.33 -5.26 3.66
C VAL A 350 22.20 -6.30 3.66
N THR A 351 22.20 -7.20 4.64
CA THR A 351 21.16 -8.21 4.81
C THR A 351 19.79 -7.58 5.09
N ALA A 352 19.71 -6.58 5.97
CA ALA A 352 18.46 -5.89 6.25
C ALA A 352 17.95 -5.11 5.02
N SER A 353 18.82 -4.40 4.31
CA SER A 353 18.44 -3.74 3.04
C SER A 353 17.94 -4.74 2.00
N SER A 354 18.66 -5.85 1.79
CA SER A 354 18.26 -6.91 0.85
C SER A 354 16.91 -7.51 1.24
N GLU A 355 16.67 -7.76 2.52
CA GLU A 355 15.38 -8.25 3.01
C GLU A 355 14.22 -7.27 2.73
N ARG A 356 14.44 -5.97 2.97
CA ARG A 356 13.45 -4.93 2.69
C ARG A 356 13.11 -4.89 1.20
N ILE A 357 14.13 -4.90 0.33
CA ILE A 357 13.94 -4.94 -1.13
C ILE A 357 13.15 -6.18 -1.54
N ASN A 358 13.58 -7.36 -1.12
CA ASN A 358 12.91 -8.63 -1.46
C ASN A 358 11.45 -8.64 -1.01
N THR A 359 11.16 -8.08 0.17
CA THR A 359 9.79 -7.96 0.70
C THR A 359 8.93 -7.05 -0.18
N LEU A 360 9.45 -5.89 -0.60
CA LEU A 360 8.72 -4.97 -1.48
C LEU A 360 8.56 -5.52 -2.90
N VAL A 361 9.59 -6.21 -3.43
CA VAL A 361 9.53 -6.88 -4.73
C VAL A 361 8.45 -7.95 -4.73
N GLN A 362 8.36 -8.77 -3.68
CA GLN A 362 7.30 -9.77 -3.53
C GLN A 362 5.91 -9.13 -3.55
N ASP A 363 5.70 -8.05 -2.79
CA ASP A 363 4.46 -7.29 -2.80
C ASP A 363 4.13 -6.75 -4.22
N GLY A 364 5.16 -6.29 -4.95
CA GLY A 364 5.02 -5.81 -6.34
C GLY A 364 4.65 -6.91 -7.31
N MET A 365 5.24 -8.09 -7.18
CA MET A 365 4.91 -9.25 -7.99
C MET A 365 3.47 -9.72 -7.74
N ILE A 366 3.00 -9.69 -6.49
CA ILE A 366 1.61 -10.01 -6.18
C ILE A 366 0.67 -8.97 -6.79
N LEU A 367 0.97 -7.67 -6.67
CA LEU A 367 0.19 -6.62 -7.33
C LEU A 367 0.14 -6.82 -8.86
N TYR A 368 1.27 -7.14 -9.50
CA TYR A 368 1.33 -7.45 -10.92
C TYR A 368 0.40 -8.62 -11.29
N TYR A 369 0.50 -9.76 -10.59
CA TYR A 369 -0.35 -10.91 -10.88
C TYR A 369 -1.82 -10.63 -10.57
N TYR A 370 -2.10 -9.79 -9.57
CA TYR A 370 -3.45 -9.39 -9.24
C TYR A 370 -4.07 -8.49 -10.32
N LEU A 371 -3.33 -7.49 -10.80
CA LEU A 371 -3.74 -6.66 -11.93
C LEU A 371 -3.91 -7.50 -13.20
N LYS A 372 -2.97 -8.42 -13.48
CA LYS A 372 -3.06 -9.34 -14.63
C LYS A 372 -4.26 -10.28 -14.50
N LEU A 373 -4.57 -10.76 -13.30
CA LEU A 373 -5.77 -11.56 -13.01
C LEU A 373 -7.05 -10.76 -13.24
N SER A 374 -7.09 -9.51 -12.78
CA SER A 374 -8.26 -8.64 -12.92
C SER A 374 -8.66 -8.45 -14.39
N GLN A 375 -7.71 -8.43 -15.33
CA GLN A 375 -7.99 -8.37 -16.77
C GLN A 375 -8.66 -9.62 -17.36
N TYR A 376 -8.60 -10.75 -16.66
CA TYR A 376 -9.27 -12.00 -17.05
C TYR A 376 -10.60 -12.20 -16.34
N VAL A 377 -10.77 -11.64 -15.14
CA VAL A 377 -11.87 -11.96 -14.23
C VAL A 377 -12.82 -10.77 -14.01
N PHE A 378 -12.55 -9.62 -14.63
CA PHE A 378 -13.30 -8.37 -14.41
C PHE A 378 -14.82 -8.50 -14.50
N ASP A 379 -15.34 -9.24 -15.50
CA ASP A 379 -16.79 -9.41 -15.69
C ASP A 379 -17.44 -10.34 -14.65
N LEU A 380 -16.64 -11.09 -13.89
CA LEU A 380 -17.09 -12.16 -12.99
C LEU A 380 -17.15 -11.73 -11.52
N VAL A 381 -16.42 -10.68 -11.16
CA VAL A 381 -16.32 -10.14 -9.80
C VAL A 381 -16.88 -8.72 -9.81
N ARG A 382 -18.20 -8.61 -9.92
CA ARG A 382 -18.89 -7.37 -9.54
C ARG A 382 -19.04 -7.33 -8.01
N PRO A 383 -18.96 -6.15 -7.38
CA PRO A 383 -19.21 -6.03 -5.95
C PRO A 383 -20.56 -6.64 -5.58
N GLY A 384 -20.57 -7.66 -4.72
CA GLY A 384 -21.78 -8.33 -4.24
C GLY A 384 -22.29 -9.51 -5.07
N ARG A 385 -21.62 -9.93 -6.15
CA ARG A 385 -21.89 -11.23 -6.80
C ARG A 385 -20.75 -12.21 -6.51
N GLN A 386 -21.07 -13.36 -5.94
CA GLN A 386 -20.11 -14.46 -5.91
C GLN A 386 -19.90 -14.95 -7.34
N ILE A 387 -18.70 -15.44 -7.67
CA ILE A 387 -18.43 -16.03 -9.01
C ILE A 387 -19.41 -17.19 -9.32
N ARG A 388 -20.02 -17.80 -8.28
CA ARG A 388 -21.10 -18.79 -8.38
C ARG A 388 -22.36 -18.31 -9.11
N ASP A 389 -22.64 -17.00 -9.10
CA ASP A 389 -23.89 -16.44 -9.65
C ASP A 389 -23.72 -15.93 -11.10
N SER A 390 -22.53 -16.11 -11.69
CA SER A 390 -22.25 -15.72 -13.07
C SER A 390 -22.79 -16.77 -14.06
N PRO A 391 -23.43 -16.37 -15.18
CA PRO A 391 -23.85 -17.30 -16.22
C PRO A 391 -22.66 -18.13 -16.71
N LYS A 392 -22.83 -19.47 -16.70
CA LYS A 392 -21.83 -20.47 -17.15
C LYS A 392 -21.22 -20.17 -18.53
N GLU A 393 -21.92 -19.41 -19.37
CA GLU A 393 -21.57 -19.16 -20.78
C GLU A 393 -20.39 -18.20 -21.00
N PHE A 394 -20.03 -17.33 -20.04
CA PHE A 394 -18.94 -16.35 -20.26
C PHE A 394 -17.52 -16.91 -19.97
N TRP A 395 -17.42 -18.03 -19.24
CA TRP A 395 -16.15 -18.69 -18.85
C TRP A 395 -15.57 -19.63 -19.93
N GLU A 396 -16.20 -19.73 -21.11
CA GLU A 396 -15.99 -20.85 -22.03
C GLU A 396 -14.72 -20.80 -22.89
N THR A 397 -14.03 -19.66 -23.00
CA THR A 397 -12.72 -19.68 -23.67
C THR A 397 -11.65 -20.23 -22.74
N PHE A 398 -11.38 -21.53 -22.88
CA PHE A 398 -10.38 -22.33 -22.15
C PHE A 398 -9.03 -21.60 -21.92
N LYS A 399 -8.66 -20.69 -22.85
CA LYS A 399 -7.45 -19.86 -22.81
C LYS A 399 -7.43 -18.86 -21.64
N TYR A 400 -8.49 -18.10 -21.39
CA TYR A 400 -8.48 -17.08 -20.31
C TYR A 400 -8.56 -17.72 -18.93
N ARG A 401 -9.34 -18.79 -18.79
CA ARG A 401 -9.41 -19.60 -17.56
C ARG A 401 -8.02 -20.14 -17.15
N LYS A 402 -7.27 -20.72 -18.09
CA LYS A 402 -5.92 -21.21 -17.81
C LYS A 402 -4.98 -20.09 -17.36
N LYS A 403 -5.04 -18.92 -18.01
CA LYS A 403 -4.20 -17.77 -17.65
C LYS A 403 -4.55 -17.18 -16.28
N ALA A 404 -5.85 -17.05 -15.97
CA ALA A 404 -6.32 -16.63 -14.66
C ALA A 404 -5.86 -17.59 -13.56
N LEU A 405 -5.99 -18.90 -13.78
CA LEU A 405 -5.51 -19.93 -12.86
C LEU A 405 -3.99 -19.83 -12.63
N VAL A 406 -3.21 -19.59 -13.68
CA VAL A 406 -1.75 -19.39 -13.54
C VAL A 406 -1.44 -18.18 -12.66
N CYS A 407 -2.13 -17.05 -12.85
CA CYS A 407 -1.92 -15.86 -12.01
C CYS A 407 -2.27 -16.14 -10.54
N ALA A 408 -3.41 -16.80 -10.29
CA ALA A 408 -3.84 -17.20 -8.95
C ALA A 408 -2.80 -18.10 -8.24
N LEU A 409 -2.30 -19.12 -8.95
CA LEU A 409 -1.29 -20.03 -8.42
C LEU A 409 0.05 -19.33 -8.12
N GLN A 410 0.47 -18.38 -8.96
CA GLN A 410 1.69 -17.62 -8.71
C GLN A 410 1.57 -16.74 -7.45
N MET A 411 0.43 -16.06 -7.24
CA MET A 411 0.20 -15.27 -6.02
C MET A 411 0.23 -16.14 -4.76
N LEU A 412 -0.44 -17.31 -4.78
CA LEU A 412 -0.46 -18.23 -3.66
C LEU A 412 0.93 -18.75 -3.32
N LYS A 413 1.69 -19.17 -4.34
CA LYS A 413 3.08 -19.61 -4.17
C LYS A 413 3.95 -18.53 -3.53
N MET A 414 3.76 -17.26 -3.89
CA MET A 414 4.54 -16.16 -3.32
C MET A 414 4.22 -15.95 -1.83
N VAL A 415 2.95 -16.07 -1.44
CA VAL A 415 2.54 -15.90 -0.04
C VAL A 415 2.94 -17.08 0.83
N GLU A 416 2.93 -18.31 0.31
CA GLU A 416 3.44 -19.48 1.03
C GLU A 416 4.90 -19.33 1.44
N LEU A 417 5.70 -18.61 0.66
CA LEU A 417 7.13 -18.40 0.93
C LEU A 417 7.40 -17.38 2.02
N LYS A 418 6.53 -16.38 2.20
CA LYS A 418 6.70 -15.34 3.23
C LYS A 418 5.35 -14.73 3.60
N ALA A 419 5.05 -14.72 4.90
CA ALA A 419 3.89 -13.98 5.41
C ALA A 419 4.05 -12.50 5.06
N SER A 420 3.04 -11.92 4.41
CA SER A 420 3.01 -10.50 4.09
C SER A 420 1.83 -9.82 4.78
N PHE A 421 2.09 -8.65 5.37
CA PHE A 421 1.11 -7.83 6.07
C PHE A 421 0.43 -6.82 5.15
N ASN A 422 0.71 -6.84 3.84
CA ASN A 422 0.08 -5.93 2.89
C ASN A 422 -1.43 -6.26 2.78
N PRO A 423 -2.33 -5.27 2.96
CA PRO A 423 -3.77 -5.53 2.96
C PRO A 423 -4.25 -6.04 1.61
N LEU A 424 -3.63 -5.56 0.51
CA LEU A 424 -4.01 -5.95 -0.84
C LEU A 424 -3.75 -7.43 -1.11
N ILE A 425 -2.71 -8.00 -0.50
CA ILE A 425 -2.38 -9.42 -0.67
C ILE A 425 -3.52 -10.30 -0.17
N ARG A 426 -4.20 -9.91 0.91
CA ARG A 426 -5.36 -10.65 1.43
C ARG A 426 -6.49 -10.72 0.40
N HIS A 427 -6.80 -9.57 -0.21
CA HIS A 427 -7.82 -9.48 -1.27
C HIS A 427 -7.40 -10.26 -2.52
N ALA A 428 -6.13 -10.16 -2.91
CA ALA A 428 -5.56 -10.91 -4.04
C ALA A 428 -5.64 -12.43 -3.82
N LEU A 429 -5.34 -12.89 -2.60
CA LEU A 429 -5.43 -14.30 -2.22
C LEU A 429 -6.87 -14.81 -2.21
N ALA A 430 -7.79 -14.05 -1.61
CA ALA A 430 -9.21 -14.40 -1.61
C ALA A 430 -9.73 -14.59 -3.05
N MET A 431 -9.39 -13.65 -3.94
CA MET A 431 -9.73 -13.75 -5.36
C MET A 431 -9.04 -14.92 -6.05
N GLY A 432 -7.76 -15.17 -5.74
CA GLY A 432 -7.01 -16.32 -6.26
C GLY A 432 -7.66 -17.65 -5.89
N VAL A 433 -8.06 -17.81 -4.63
CA VAL A 433 -8.77 -19.01 -4.12
C VAL A 433 -10.11 -19.19 -4.82
N ASP A 434 -10.89 -18.13 -5.00
CA ASP A 434 -12.17 -18.19 -5.69
C ASP A 434 -12.01 -18.61 -7.16
N VAL A 435 -11.01 -18.06 -7.86
CA VAL A 435 -10.66 -18.44 -9.24
C VAL A 435 -10.24 -19.91 -9.33
N MET A 436 -9.46 -20.41 -8.36
CA MET A 436 -9.11 -21.83 -8.31
C MET A 436 -10.33 -22.71 -8.09
N ARG A 437 -11.19 -22.37 -7.11
CA ARG A 437 -12.40 -23.14 -6.78
C ARG A 437 -13.32 -23.27 -7.99
N VAL A 438 -13.55 -22.18 -8.71
CA VAL A 438 -14.35 -22.15 -9.95
C VAL A 438 -13.65 -22.94 -11.07
N SER A 439 -12.33 -22.81 -11.17
CA SER A 439 -11.54 -23.51 -12.18
C SER A 439 -11.42 -25.02 -11.95
N LEU A 440 -11.61 -25.51 -10.73
CA LEU A 440 -11.49 -26.94 -10.38
C LEU A 440 -12.84 -27.65 -10.24
N SER A 441 -13.90 -26.94 -9.81
CA SER A 441 -15.26 -27.50 -9.62
C SER A 441 -15.95 -28.02 -10.89
N GLY A 442 -15.37 -27.80 -12.08
CA GLY A 442 -15.85 -28.34 -13.36
C GLY A 442 -15.15 -29.63 -13.83
N ARG A 443 -14.27 -30.23 -13.02
CA ARG A 443 -13.61 -31.51 -13.34
C ARG A 443 -13.78 -32.49 -12.17
N GLU A 444 -14.29 -33.68 -12.44
CA GLU A 444 -13.92 -34.84 -11.61
C GLU A 444 -12.40 -35.00 -11.70
N CYS A 445 -11.70 -34.65 -10.61
CA CYS A 445 -10.24 -34.72 -10.55
C CYS A 445 -9.78 -36.18 -10.45
N ASN A 446 -9.73 -36.88 -11.59
CA ASN A 446 -8.84 -38.04 -11.74
C ASN A 446 -7.43 -37.54 -12.12
N LEU A 447 -6.67 -37.07 -11.12
CA LEU A 447 -5.25 -36.82 -11.28
C LEU A 447 -4.50 -38.16 -11.24
N SER A 448 -4.45 -38.86 -12.39
CA SER A 448 -3.48 -39.93 -12.61
C SER A 448 -2.15 -39.32 -13.06
N GLY A 449 -1.16 -39.27 -12.17
CA GLY A 449 0.18 -38.77 -12.51
C GLY A 449 1.19 -39.08 -11.42
N GLN A 450 2.00 -40.11 -11.65
CA GLN A 450 3.01 -40.71 -10.76
C GLN A 450 4.22 -39.82 -10.37
N HIS A 451 4.07 -38.49 -10.28
CA HIS A 451 5.15 -37.59 -9.87
C HIS A 451 4.74 -36.49 -8.88
N ALA A 452 3.81 -36.82 -7.97
CA ALA A 452 3.62 -36.05 -6.74
C ALA A 452 4.28 -36.81 -5.57
N VAL A 453 5.56 -36.53 -5.34
CA VAL A 453 6.26 -36.99 -4.13
C VAL A 453 5.98 -35.97 -3.03
N GLY A 454 5.29 -36.42 -1.98
CA GLY A 454 5.46 -35.90 -0.62
C GLY A 454 4.47 -34.83 -0.14
N ASN A 455 3.33 -35.31 0.35
CA ASN A 455 2.56 -34.81 1.50
C ASN A 455 1.60 -33.60 1.37
N ASN A 456 0.37 -33.88 1.83
CA ASN A 456 -0.69 -33.00 2.36
C ASN A 456 -1.61 -32.25 1.39
N ALA A 457 -2.11 -32.92 0.36
CA ALA A 457 -3.33 -32.48 -0.34
C ALA A 457 -4.60 -32.54 0.54
N GLN A 458 -4.55 -33.23 1.68
CA GLN A 458 -5.67 -33.40 2.61
C GLN A 458 -5.93 -32.17 3.50
N HIS A 459 -5.00 -31.19 3.53
CA HIS A 459 -5.18 -29.97 4.32
C HIS A 459 -6.12 -28.94 3.64
N TRP A 460 -6.37 -29.08 2.33
CA TRP A 460 -7.12 -28.09 1.54
C TRP A 460 -8.60 -28.45 1.37
N SER A 461 -8.97 -29.73 1.53
CA SER A 461 -10.36 -30.20 1.45
C SER A 461 -11.19 -29.91 2.71
N ASP A 462 -10.53 -29.70 3.85
CA ASP A 462 -11.20 -29.41 5.14
C ASP A 462 -11.47 -27.90 5.36
N LEU A 463 -11.10 -27.03 4.41
CA LEU A 463 -11.41 -25.60 4.42
C LEU A 463 -12.88 -25.27 4.06
N SER A 464 -13.80 -26.14 4.48
CA SER A 464 -15.25 -25.88 4.40
C SER A 464 -15.75 -24.99 5.54
N GLU A 465 -14.90 -24.73 6.54
CA GLU A 465 -15.10 -23.65 7.50
C GLU A 465 -14.63 -22.31 6.91
N PRO A 466 -15.29 -21.18 7.24
CA PRO A 466 -14.82 -19.86 6.81
C PRO A 466 -13.37 -19.70 7.24
N LEU A 467 -12.51 -19.32 6.30
CA LEU A 467 -11.12 -19.01 6.58
C LEU A 467 -11.11 -17.83 7.56
N TRP A 468 -10.99 -18.11 8.86
CA TRP A 468 -10.89 -17.12 9.92
C TRP A 468 -9.54 -16.42 9.82
N VAL A 469 -9.43 -15.48 8.90
CA VAL A 469 -8.29 -14.58 8.79
C VAL A 469 -8.68 -13.32 9.55
N ASP A 470 -8.38 -13.32 10.85
CA ASP A 470 -8.26 -12.17 11.76
C ASP A 470 -9.40 -11.77 12.67
N GLY A 471 -10.47 -12.56 12.81
CA GLY A 471 -11.45 -12.31 13.87
C GLY A 471 -12.00 -10.88 13.79
N THR A 472 -12.64 -10.57 12.67
CA THR A 472 -13.75 -9.63 12.75
C THR A 472 -14.96 -10.53 12.92
N PRO A 473 -15.71 -10.48 14.04
CA PRO A 473 -16.90 -11.30 14.16
C PRO A 473 -17.86 -10.85 13.07
N ASP A 474 -18.28 -11.78 12.21
CA ASP A 474 -19.51 -11.60 11.46
C ASP A 474 -20.61 -11.45 12.51
N LEU A 475 -21.05 -10.22 12.75
CA LEU A 475 -22.35 -9.99 13.35
C LEU A 475 -23.35 -10.46 12.30
N MET A 476 -23.63 -11.76 12.28
CA MET A 476 -24.86 -12.29 11.72
C MET A 476 -25.98 -11.55 12.41
N VAL A 477 -26.55 -10.59 11.70
CA VAL A 477 -27.83 -9.98 12.03
C VAL A 477 -28.86 -11.09 11.84
N GLU A 478 -29.46 -11.53 12.96
CA GLU A 478 -30.68 -12.34 12.98
C GLU A 478 -31.84 -11.64 12.26
#